data_AF-A0A5E4IJL9-F1
#
_entry.id   AF-A0A5E4IJL9-F1
#
_cell.length_a   1.000
_cell.length_b   1.000
_cell.length_c   1.000
_cell.angle_alpha   90.00
_cell.angle_beta   90.00
_cell.angle_gamma   90.00
#
_symmetry.space_group_name_H-M   'P 1'
#
loop_
_entity.id
_entity.type
_entity.pdbx_description
1 polymer ?
#
loop_
_entity_poly.entity_id
_entity_poly.type
_entity_poly.pdbx_seq_one_letter_code
_entity_poly.pdbx_strand_id
1 'polypeptide(L)'
;MKVIQTTKNPEFAKFATEIARAQDSIRSANEELIKLSQRLGRMMPKVQRTDTSGILTWFNLYNKVKDCASKADNELRILIDAEPVNSNPILQSQTSYYLGQKARFYAKVEVMDDILSGMMEDLIENGSFEESQKEEIRVALDGTMEKSRRKMDPMPALA
;
A
#
# COMPACT_ATOMS: atom_id res chain seq x y z
N MET A 1 -41.41 19.40 -15.68
CA MET A 1 -40.21 18.63 -16.07
C MET A 1 -39.02 19.57 -15.93
N LYS A 2 -38.25 19.49 -14.82
CA LYS A 2 -37.06 20.34 -14.64
C LYS A 2 -35.94 19.72 -15.46
N VAL A 3 -35.51 20.44 -16.50
CA VAL A 3 -34.29 20.12 -17.25
C VAL A 3 -33.15 20.15 -16.25
N ILE A 4 -32.54 19.00 -16.01
CA ILE A 4 -31.28 18.90 -15.27
C ILE A 4 -30.26 19.60 -16.16
N GLN A 5 -29.96 20.86 -15.87
CA GLN A 5 -28.73 21.48 -16.33
C GLN A 5 -27.61 20.63 -15.75
N THR A 6 -27.03 19.76 -16.57
CA THR A 6 -25.70 19.22 -16.33
C THR A 6 -24.75 20.40 -16.40
N THR A 7 -24.61 21.10 -15.27
CA THR A 7 -23.54 22.06 -15.05
C THR A 7 -22.24 21.33 -15.36
N LYS A 8 -21.59 21.73 -16.44
CA LYS A 8 -20.17 21.48 -16.67
C LYS A 8 -19.44 22.24 -15.57
N ASN A 9 -19.46 21.72 -14.35
CA ASN A 9 -18.74 22.31 -13.22
C ASN A 9 -17.28 21.85 -13.34
N PRO A 10 -16.35 22.74 -13.76
CA PRO A 10 -14.96 22.37 -13.95
C PRO A 10 -14.30 21.87 -12.66
N GLU A 11 -14.80 22.31 -11.50
CA GLU A 11 -14.31 21.82 -10.20
C GLU A 11 -14.73 20.38 -9.95
N PHE A 12 -15.97 20.00 -10.29
CA PHE A 12 -16.41 18.61 -10.22
C PHE A 12 -15.53 17.71 -11.10
N ALA A 13 -15.25 18.14 -12.33
CA ALA A 13 -14.39 17.38 -13.25
C ALA A 13 -12.95 17.25 -12.70
N LYS A 14 -12.44 18.29 -12.04
CA LYS A 14 -11.14 18.28 -11.38
C LYS A 14 -11.12 17.27 -10.22
N PHE A 15 -12.07 17.35 -9.30
CA PHE A 15 -12.18 16.41 -8.18
C PHE A 15 -12.32 14.97 -8.67
N ALA A 16 -13.21 14.71 -9.62
CA ALA A 16 -13.40 13.37 -10.19
C ALA A 16 -12.10 12.82 -10.80
N THR A 17 -11.32 13.67 -11.48
CA THR A 17 -10.03 13.29 -12.07
C THR A 17 -8.99 12.97 -11.01
N GLU A 18 -8.89 13.79 -9.96
CA GLU A 18 -7.93 13.58 -8.88
C GLU A 18 -8.26 12.34 -8.05
N ILE A 19 -9.54 12.11 -7.72
CA ILE A 19 -9.98 10.89 -7.05
C ILE A 19 -9.71 9.67 -7.94
N ALA A 20 -10.01 9.73 -9.23
CA ALA A 20 -9.74 8.62 -10.16
C ALA A 20 -8.24 8.28 -10.23
N ARG A 21 -7.35 9.27 -10.23
CA ARG A 21 -5.89 9.04 -10.18
C ARG A 21 -5.46 8.35 -8.89
N ALA A 22 -6.05 8.73 -7.75
CA ALA A 22 -5.78 8.07 -6.47
C ALA A 22 -6.29 6.62 -6.50
N GLN A 23 -7.48 6.37 -7.05
CA GLN A 23 -8.05 5.02 -7.24
C GLN A 23 -7.15 4.12 -8.09
N ASP A 24 -6.65 4.63 -9.21
CA ASP A 24 -5.73 3.89 -10.08
C ASP A 24 -4.42 3.58 -9.37
N SER A 25 -3.89 4.54 -8.61
CA SER A 25 -2.65 4.37 -7.85
C SER A 25 -2.79 3.30 -6.77
N ILE A 26 -3.86 3.32 -5.97
CA ILE A 26 -4.07 2.30 -4.92
C ILE A 26 -4.44 0.93 -5.49
N ARG A 27 -5.11 0.88 -6.64
CA ARG A 27 -5.37 -0.37 -7.37
C ARG A 27 -4.06 -0.98 -7.87
N SER A 28 -3.21 -0.19 -8.51
CA SER A 28 -1.90 -0.64 -8.97
C SER A 28 -1.03 -1.12 -7.81
N ALA A 29 -1.01 -0.40 -6.68
CA ALA A 29 -0.30 -0.82 -5.48
C ALA A 29 -0.81 -2.18 -4.93
N ASN A 30 -2.12 -2.42 -4.93
CA ASN A 30 -2.70 -3.71 -4.56
C ASN A 30 -2.24 -4.83 -5.50
N GLU A 31 -2.26 -4.60 -6.81
CA GLU A 31 -1.82 -5.59 -7.80
C GLU A 31 -0.33 -5.94 -7.65
N GLU A 32 0.52 -4.93 -7.47
CA GLU A 32 1.95 -5.12 -7.24
C GLU A 32 2.22 -5.83 -5.92
N LEU A 33 1.47 -5.53 -4.86
CA LEU A 33 1.58 -6.23 -3.59
C LEU A 33 1.23 -7.72 -3.73
N ILE A 34 0.22 -8.07 -4.53
CA ILE A 34 -0.12 -9.47 -4.84
C ILE A 34 1.02 -10.15 -5.62
N LYS A 35 1.62 -9.48 -6.59
CA LYS A 35 2.76 -10.03 -7.33
C LYS A 35 3.96 -10.25 -6.41
N LEU A 36 4.23 -9.30 -5.50
CA LEU A 36 5.30 -9.39 -4.51
C LEU A 36 5.07 -10.52 -3.51
N SER A 37 3.83 -10.71 -3.03
CA SER A 37 3.49 -11.81 -2.12
C SER A 37 3.73 -13.17 -2.76
N GLN A 38 3.30 -13.34 -4.02
CA GLN A 38 3.56 -14.56 -4.78
C GLN A 38 5.06 -14.78 -5.03
N ARG A 39 5.80 -13.70 -5.31
CA ARG A 39 7.26 -13.77 -5.46
C ARG A 39 7.93 -14.19 -4.15
N LEU A 40 7.51 -13.64 -3.02
CA LEU A 40 7.99 -14.03 -1.70
C LEU A 40 7.77 -15.53 -1.50
N GLY A 41 6.55 -16.03 -1.69
CA GLY A 41 6.23 -17.45 -1.56
C GLY A 41 7.09 -18.38 -2.44
N ARG A 42 7.53 -17.92 -3.61
CA ARG A 42 8.49 -18.68 -4.46
C ARG A 42 9.94 -18.58 -3.99
N MET A 43 10.33 -17.45 -3.38
CA MET A 43 11.66 -17.22 -2.85
C MET A 43 11.89 -18.01 -1.56
N MET A 44 10.91 -18.06 -0.65
CA MET A 44 11.09 -18.58 0.71
C MET A 44 11.63 -20.01 0.80
N PRO A 45 11.16 -21.01 0.02
CA PRO A 45 11.70 -22.37 0.11
C PRO A 45 13.19 -22.49 -0.23
N LYS A 46 13.77 -21.48 -0.88
CA LYS A 46 15.16 -21.47 -1.35
C LYS A 46 15.92 -20.24 -0.86
N VAL A 47 15.38 -19.52 0.10
CA VAL A 47 15.91 -18.23 0.55
C VAL A 47 17.32 -18.34 1.15
N GLN A 48 17.64 -19.46 1.83
CA GLN A 48 19.01 -19.75 2.28
C GLN A 48 20.02 -19.93 1.14
N ARG A 49 19.54 -20.25 -0.07
CA ARG A 49 20.36 -20.34 -1.30
C ARG A 49 20.18 -19.13 -2.19
N THR A 50 19.34 -18.18 -1.77
CA THR A 50 19.09 -16.95 -2.51
C THR A 50 20.15 -15.95 -2.10
N ASP A 51 20.76 -15.31 -3.10
CA ASP A 51 21.69 -14.24 -2.86
C ASP A 51 21.02 -13.11 -2.05
N THR A 52 21.72 -12.59 -1.06
CA THR A 52 21.29 -11.49 -0.19
C THR A 52 20.78 -10.31 -1.02
N SER A 53 21.42 -10.04 -2.17
CA SER A 53 20.97 -9.00 -3.11
C SER A 53 19.52 -9.18 -3.58
N GLY A 54 19.07 -10.43 -3.76
CA GLY A 54 17.70 -10.76 -4.16
C GLY A 54 16.68 -10.48 -3.06
N ILE A 55 17.06 -10.74 -1.80
CA ILE A 55 16.25 -10.45 -0.60
C ILE A 55 16.10 -8.93 -0.43
N LEU A 56 17.22 -8.19 -0.48
CA LEU A 56 17.23 -6.73 -0.36
C LEU A 56 16.46 -6.04 -1.50
N THR A 57 16.58 -6.57 -2.73
CA THR A 57 15.78 -6.10 -3.86
C THR A 57 14.29 -6.28 -3.61
N TRP A 58 13.89 -7.41 -3.00
CA TRP A 58 12.49 -7.64 -2.65
C TRP A 58 12.01 -6.63 -1.61
N PHE A 59 12.77 -6.37 -0.53
CA PHE A 59 12.44 -5.34 0.46
C PHE A 59 12.29 -3.96 -0.17
N ASN A 60 13.20 -3.57 -1.07
CA ASN A 60 13.14 -2.29 -1.77
C ASN A 60 11.87 -2.15 -2.61
N LEU A 61 11.47 -3.20 -3.33
CA LEU A 61 10.23 -3.19 -4.11
C LEU A 61 9.00 -3.11 -3.21
N TYR A 62 8.99 -3.85 -2.12
CA TYR A 62 7.89 -3.80 -1.15
C TYR A 62 7.74 -2.41 -0.53
N ASN A 63 8.84 -1.78 -0.14
CA ASN A 63 8.84 -0.41 0.37
C ASN A 63 8.38 0.63 -0.66
N LYS A 64 8.68 0.45 -1.95
CA LYS A 64 8.17 1.30 -3.03
C LYS A 64 6.66 1.17 -3.19
N VAL A 65 6.12 -0.05 -3.09
CA VAL A 65 4.68 -0.29 -3.17
C VAL A 65 3.95 0.41 -2.00
N LYS A 66 4.52 0.35 -0.78
CA LYS A 66 4.00 1.09 0.38
C LYS A 66 4.07 2.61 0.20
N ASP A 67 5.12 3.13 -0.44
CA ASP A 67 5.23 4.55 -0.77
C ASP A 67 4.17 5.02 -1.75
N CYS A 68 3.94 4.25 -2.83
CA CYS A 68 2.91 4.57 -3.81
C CYS A 68 1.52 4.67 -3.17
N ALA A 69 1.17 3.69 -2.33
CA ALA A 69 -0.11 3.71 -1.60
C ALA A 69 -0.21 4.92 -0.66
N SER A 70 0.85 5.23 0.09
CA SER A 70 0.84 6.39 0.98
C SER A 70 0.77 7.72 0.25
N LYS A 71 1.40 7.84 -0.93
CA LYS A 71 1.32 9.05 -1.74
C LYS A 71 -0.12 9.30 -2.19
N ALA A 72 -0.78 8.26 -2.69
CA ALA A 72 -2.19 8.33 -3.07
C ALA A 72 -3.08 8.73 -1.88
N ASP A 73 -2.74 8.27 -0.67
CA ASP A 73 -3.50 8.60 0.54
C ASP A 73 -3.36 10.06 0.95
N ASN A 74 -2.13 10.59 0.90
CA ASN A 74 -1.87 12.01 1.18
C ASN A 74 -2.59 12.92 0.18
N GLU A 75 -2.61 12.53 -1.11
CA GLU A 75 -3.32 13.26 -2.16
C GLU A 75 -4.83 13.25 -1.92
N LEU A 76 -5.42 12.09 -1.58
CA LEU A 76 -6.86 12.00 -1.35
C LEU A 76 -7.32 12.64 -0.04
N ARG A 77 -6.50 12.61 1.02
CA ARG A 77 -6.84 13.22 2.32
C ARG A 77 -7.19 14.70 2.20
N ILE A 78 -6.57 15.42 1.27
CA ILE A 78 -6.88 16.84 1.02
C ILE A 78 -8.28 17.00 0.39
N LEU A 79 -8.74 15.99 -0.36
CA LEU A 79 -9.96 16.03 -1.15
C LEU A 79 -11.18 15.48 -0.40
N ILE A 80 -11.00 14.49 0.47
CA ILE A 80 -12.11 13.77 1.11
C ILE A 80 -12.95 14.66 2.03
N ASP A 81 -12.34 15.66 2.64
CA ASP A 81 -13.02 16.61 3.53
C ASP A 81 -13.61 17.81 2.78
N ALA A 82 -13.38 17.92 1.45
CA ALA A 82 -13.87 19.03 0.66
C ALA A 82 -15.41 18.98 0.53
N GLU A 83 -16.08 20.09 0.80
CA GLU A 83 -17.55 20.22 0.71
C GLU A 83 -18.12 19.77 -0.65
N PRO A 84 -17.50 20.08 -1.82
CA PRO A 84 -17.97 19.58 -3.11
C PRO A 84 -17.93 18.06 -3.25
N VAL A 85 -17.01 17.38 -2.57
CA VAL A 85 -16.92 15.91 -2.56
C VAL A 85 -18.02 15.34 -1.67
N ASN A 86 -18.23 15.92 -0.49
CA ASN A 86 -19.23 15.47 0.47
C ASN A 86 -20.67 15.76 0.04
N SER A 87 -20.90 16.79 -0.75
CA SER A 87 -22.22 17.16 -1.26
C SER A 87 -22.57 16.43 -2.58
N ASN A 88 -21.65 15.65 -3.15
CA ASN A 88 -21.84 14.98 -4.44
C ASN A 88 -21.82 13.44 -4.33
N PRO A 89 -22.94 12.73 -4.56
CA PRO A 89 -23.02 11.28 -4.44
C PRO A 89 -22.07 10.50 -5.34
N ILE A 90 -21.73 11.04 -6.52
CA ILE A 90 -20.81 10.37 -7.46
C ILE A 90 -19.39 10.44 -6.90
N LEU A 91 -18.95 11.61 -6.42
CA LEU A 91 -17.62 11.77 -5.81
C LEU A 91 -17.52 10.96 -4.52
N GLN A 92 -18.58 10.92 -3.69
CA GLN A 92 -18.63 10.06 -2.51
C GLN A 92 -18.49 8.57 -2.84
N SER A 93 -19.15 8.09 -3.90
CA SER A 93 -19.01 6.71 -4.37
C SER A 93 -17.58 6.41 -4.81
N GLN A 94 -16.94 7.33 -5.54
CA GLN A 94 -15.54 7.19 -5.94
C GLN A 94 -14.58 7.17 -4.73
N THR A 95 -14.78 8.07 -3.77
CA THR A 95 -14.04 8.08 -2.50
C THR A 95 -14.23 6.76 -1.75
N SER A 96 -15.45 6.25 -1.66
CA SER A 96 -15.77 4.99 -0.97
C SER A 96 -15.05 3.80 -1.60
N TYR A 97 -15.02 3.74 -2.94
CA TYR A 97 -14.25 2.73 -3.67
C TYR A 97 -12.76 2.80 -3.35
N TYR A 98 -12.19 4.01 -3.32
CA TYR A 98 -10.79 4.19 -2.92
C TYR A 98 -10.55 3.66 -1.50
N LEU A 99 -11.39 4.04 -0.53
CA LEU A 99 -11.25 3.62 0.87
C LEU A 99 -11.31 2.10 1.00
N GLY A 100 -12.20 1.44 0.25
CA GLY A 100 -12.26 -0.03 0.19
C GLY A 100 -10.97 -0.65 -0.36
N GLN A 101 -10.38 -0.07 -1.41
CA GLN A 101 -9.10 -0.52 -1.95
C GLN A 101 -7.92 -0.25 -1.00
N LYS A 102 -7.95 0.87 -0.27
CA LYS A 102 -6.99 1.21 0.78
C LYS A 102 -7.04 0.18 1.92
N ALA A 103 -8.23 -0.12 2.44
CA ALA A 103 -8.42 -1.11 3.50
C ALA A 103 -7.85 -2.48 3.09
N ARG A 104 -8.17 -2.93 1.86
CA ARG A 104 -7.63 -4.17 1.30
C ARG A 104 -6.11 -4.17 1.18
N PHE A 105 -5.52 -3.05 0.81
CA PHE A 105 -4.07 -2.91 0.70
C PHE A 105 -3.40 -3.05 2.07
N TYR A 106 -3.84 -2.29 3.06
CA TYR A 106 -3.23 -2.29 4.38
C TYR A 106 -3.44 -3.61 5.13
N ALA A 107 -4.58 -4.27 4.96
CA ALA A 107 -4.76 -5.62 5.50
C ALA A 107 -3.77 -6.64 4.90
N LYS A 108 -3.39 -6.49 3.63
CA LYS A 108 -2.35 -7.34 3.01
C LYS A 108 -0.95 -6.97 3.50
N VAL A 109 -0.68 -5.68 3.70
CA VAL A 109 0.59 -5.19 4.26
C VAL A 109 0.79 -5.76 5.67
N GLU A 110 -0.23 -5.70 6.52
CA GLU A 110 -0.19 -6.27 7.87
C GLU A 110 0.16 -7.76 7.86
N VAL A 111 -0.58 -8.56 7.10
CA VAL A 111 -0.28 -10.00 6.96
C VAL A 111 1.11 -10.25 6.38
N MET A 112 1.53 -9.44 5.41
CA MET A 112 2.86 -9.56 4.80
C MET A 112 3.97 -9.23 5.80
N ASP A 113 3.78 -8.19 6.61
CA ASP A 113 4.73 -7.76 7.63
C ASP A 113 4.88 -8.83 8.72
N ASP A 114 3.79 -9.45 9.17
CA ASP A 114 3.82 -10.57 10.12
C ASP A 114 4.59 -11.78 9.56
N ILE A 115 4.29 -12.15 8.30
CA ILE A 115 4.99 -13.24 7.60
C ILE A 115 6.48 -12.92 7.48
N LEU A 116 6.82 -11.68 7.10
CA LEU A 116 8.22 -11.28 6.96
C LEU A 116 8.96 -11.31 8.28
N SER A 117 8.38 -10.80 9.37
CA SER A 117 9.04 -10.81 10.68
C SER A 117 9.37 -12.24 11.09
N GLY A 118 8.36 -13.12 11.14
CA GLY A 118 8.57 -14.50 11.60
C GLY A 118 9.52 -15.29 10.69
N MET A 119 9.35 -15.20 9.36
CA MET A 119 10.20 -15.97 8.46
C MET A 119 11.63 -15.45 8.42
N MET A 120 11.84 -14.14 8.50
CA MET A 120 13.20 -13.59 8.45
C MET A 120 13.95 -13.82 9.77
N GLU A 121 13.27 -13.76 10.91
CA GLU A 121 13.82 -14.19 12.21
C GLU A 121 14.33 -15.64 12.12
N ASP A 122 13.47 -16.58 11.68
CA ASP A 122 13.84 -17.99 11.51
C ASP A 122 15.05 -18.18 10.58
N LEU A 123 15.13 -17.39 9.51
CA LEU A 123 16.20 -17.49 8.51
C LEU A 123 17.51 -16.89 8.97
N ILE A 124 17.46 -15.83 9.76
CA ILE A 124 18.65 -15.24 10.34
C ILE A 124 19.23 -16.17 11.43
N GLU A 125 18.37 -16.81 12.21
CA GLU A 125 18.77 -17.73 13.29
C GLU A 125 19.28 -19.07 12.74
N ASN A 126 18.56 -19.67 11.79
CA ASN A 126 18.82 -21.03 11.32
C ASN A 126 19.48 -21.09 9.93
N GLY A 127 19.67 -19.95 9.28
CA GLY A 127 20.27 -19.86 7.96
C GLY A 127 21.80 -19.84 7.97
N SER A 128 22.38 -20.36 6.90
CA SER A 128 23.83 -20.35 6.64
C SER A 128 24.33 -19.03 6.03
N PHE A 129 23.81 -17.90 6.51
CA PHE A 129 24.27 -16.56 6.11
C PHE A 129 25.51 -16.16 6.91
N GLU A 130 26.38 -15.35 6.32
CA GLU A 130 27.45 -14.68 7.06
C GLU A 130 26.85 -13.64 8.02
N GLU A 131 27.51 -13.36 9.14
CA GLU A 131 27.00 -12.39 10.12
C GLU A 131 26.81 -10.98 9.54
N SER A 132 27.66 -10.56 8.60
CA SER A 132 27.50 -9.31 7.86
C SER A 132 26.21 -9.26 7.05
N GLN A 133 25.84 -10.37 6.40
CA GLN A 133 24.62 -10.49 5.60
C GLN A 133 23.38 -10.55 6.49
N LYS A 134 23.46 -11.27 7.63
CA LYS A 134 22.38 -11.30 8.62
C LYS A 134 22.05 -9.91 9.12
N GLU A 135 23.07 -9.12 9.44
CA GLU A 135 22.89 -7.75 9.92
C GLU A 135 22.27 -6.85 8.86
N GLU A 136 22.76 -6.92 7.61
CA GLU A 136 22.19 -6.15 6.50
C GLU A 136 20.70 -6.47 6.29
N ILE A 137 20.35 -7.76 6.37
CA ILE A 137 18.97 -8.24 6.27
C ILE A 137 18.12 -7.74 7.44
N ARG A 138 18.63 -7.77 8.68
CA ARG A 138 17.93 -7.24 9.87
C ARG A 138 17.62 -5.76 9.73
N VAL A 139 18.62 -4.96 9.36
CA VAL A 139 18.46 -3.52 9.16
C VAL A 139 17.40 -3.24 8.07
N ALA A 140 17.43 -4.00 6.97
CA ALA A 140 16.43 -3.86 5.91
C ALA A 140 15.01 -4.26 6.35
N LEU A 141 14.88 -5.32 7.17
CA LEU A 141 13.62 -5.75 7.75
C LEU A 141 13.07 -4.69 8.70
N ASP A 142 13.87 -4.21 9.65
CA ASP A 142 13.46 -3.20 10.63
C ASP A 142 12.99 -1.91 9.95
N GLY A 143 13.76 -1.42 8.99
CA GLY A 143 13.38 -0.25 8.19
C GLY A 143 12.10 -0.47 7.39
N THR A 144 11.86 -1.70 6.91
CA THR A 144 10.61 -2.08 6.24
C THR A 144 9.44 -2.07 7.22
N MET A 145 9.58 -2.65 8.41
CA MET A 145 8.52 -2.76 9.42
C MET A 145 8.15 -1.39 10.02
N GLU A 146 9.15 -0.56 10.31
CA GLU A 146 8.93 0.79 10.84
C GLU A 146 8.06 1.64 9.90
N LYS A 147 8.26 1.48 8.59
CA LYS A 147 7.51 2.19 7.56
C LYS A 147 6.01 1.88 7.58
N SER A 148 5.65 0.67 7.97
CA SER A 148 4.24 0.27 8.12
C SER A 148 3.62 0.83 9.41
N ARG A 149 4.37 0.82 10.52
CA ARG A 149 3.90 1.35 11.82
C ARG A 149 3.58 2.84 11.78
N ARG A 150 4.36 3.62 11.03
CA ARG A 150 4.17 5.08 10.92
C ARG A 150 2.86 5.47 10.18
N LYS A 151 2.11 4.54 9.61
CA LYS A 151 1.01 4.84 8.66
C LYS A 151 -0.33 4.13 8.91
N MET A 152 -0.44 3.36 10.00
CA MET A 152 -1.74 2.91 10.51
C MET A 152 -2.40 4.07 11.28
N ASP A 153 -2.90 5.08 10.58
CA ASP A 153 -3.93 5.95 11.16
C ASP A 153 -5.25 5.16 11.23
N PRO A 154 -6.01 5.22 12.33
CA PRO A 154 -7.27 4.51 12.45
C PRO A 154 -8.23 4.99 11.35
N MET A 155 -8.78 4.04 10.58
CA MET A 155 -9.87 4.34 9.66
C MET A 155 -11.03 4.95 10.47
N PRO A 156 -11.62 6.07 10.03
CA PRO A 156 -12.89 6.50 10.60
C PRO A 156 -13.88 5.36 10.46
N ALA A 157 -14.48 4.93 11.57
CA ALA A 157 -15.60 4.01 11.51
C ALA A 157 -16.68 4.68 10.65
N LEU A 158 -17.04 4.04 9.53
CA LEU A 158 -18.20 4.45 8.75
C LEU A 158 -19.42 4.30 9.66
N ALA A 159 -19.95 5.43 10.12
CA ALA A 159 -21.20 5.53 10.88
C ALA A 159 -22.41 5.47 9.94
#